data_AF-A0AAE2XT10-F1
#
_entry.id   AF-A0AAE2XT10-F1
#
_cell.length_a   1.000
_cell.length_b   1.000
_cell.length_c   1.000
_cell.angle_alpha   90.00
_cell.angle_beta   90.00
_cell.angle_gamma   90.00
#
_symmetry.space_group_name_H-M   'P 1'
#
loop_
_entity.id
_entity.type
_entity.pdbx_description
1 polymer ?
#
loop_
_entity_poly.entity_id
_entity_poly.type
_entity_poly.pdbx_seq_one_letter_code
_entity_poly.pdbx_strand_id
1 'polypeptide(L)'
;MSGTKKILISGVRYSGKTAVCLALALLFREEGVNVGYFKPVGWSSKFGGTDEDALLMKEVLDIKQPIETVSPVVLDAYYLNRLYKGELADAERRIEDAYQALSRNLDVMFIEGAHAPVAFYSGRLSSFHIARKFGASVLIVNSFRSDLVLDDVLAQAEMFRLTGSKVIGAVFNNVPVIILEKVKGMVREIAEKSGINVWGVIEEDRRLTSPTVGELCSLLDGEVLEEGNMERIVEDILIGAMNVEAALNYFRRGVNKAVITGGDRTDVALAALETDTSMLILTGNLYPDVRLLTKAREAGVTVILVPYDTYTAVQKLGTVGGRIKPGDKKKISLAMDKVKRETNWRGLMRAIMEEE
;
A
#
# COMPACT_ATOMS: atom_id res chain seq x y z
N MET A 1 4.36 28.46 -22.35
CA MET A 1 4.14 27.04 -22.02
C MET A 1 4.45 26.90 -20.54
N SER A 2 3.44 26.64 -19.70
CA SER A 2 3.65 26.42 -18.26
C SER A 2 4.53 25.18 -18.08
N GLY A 3 5.49 25.23 -17.16
CA GLY A 3 6.29 24.05 -16.83
C GLY A 3 5.40 22.97 -16.19
N THR A 4 5.79 21.70 -16.35
CA THR A 4 5.11 20.54 -15.75
C THR A 4 4.87 20.77 -14.25
N LYS A 5 3.61 20.69 -13.82
CA LYS A 5 3.23 20.78 -12.40
C LYS A 5 3.67 19.51 -11.67
N LYS A 6 4.10 19.63 -10.42
CA LYS A 6 4.66 18.49 -9.68
C LYS A 6 3.89 18.34 -8.38
N ILE A 7 3.31 17.17 -8.19
CA ILE A 7 2.61 16.83 -6.95
C ILE A 7 3.31 15.66 -6.28
N LEU A 8 3.75 15.84 -5.05
CA LEU A 8 4.26 14.77 -4.21
C LEU A 8 3.13 14.17 -3.37
N ILE A 9 2.90 12.87 -3.53
CA ILE A 9 1.97 12.09 -2.69
C ILE A 9 2.75 11.54 -1.49
N SER A 10 2.53 12.14 -0.32
CA SER A 10 3.19 11.76 0.94
C SER A 10 2.26 10.96 1.85
N GLY A 11 2.82 10.30 2.86
CA GLY A 11 2.08 9.56 3.88
C GLY A 11 2.84 8.34 4.39
N VAL A 12 2.26 7.65 5.36
CA VAL A 12 2.89 6.51 6.04
C VAL A 12 2.69 5.18 5.30
N ARG A 13 3.32 4.11 5.79
CA ARG A 13 3.22 2.78 5.17
C ARG A 13 1.77 2.28 5.29
N TYR A 14 1.28 1.61 4.26
CA TYR A 14 -0.11 1.10 4.19
C TYR A 14 -1.21 2.16 4.25
N SER A 15 -0.91 3.44 4.07
CA SER A 15 -1.95 4.47 3.98
C SER A 15 -2.72 4.48 2.65
N GLY A 16 -2.30 3.68 1.67
CA GLY A 16 -2.92 3.60 0.34
C GLY A 16 -2.48 4.70 -0.63
N LYS A 17 -1.31 5.34 -0.40
CA LYS A 17 -0.71 6.34 -1.31
C LYS A 17 -0.73 5.88 -2.77
N THR A 18 -0.21 4.69 -3.05
CA THR A 18 -0.11 4.14 -4.41
C THR A 18 -1.48 4.04 -5.06
N ALA A 19 -2.49 3.54 -4.34
CA ALA A 19 -3.85 3.39 -4.86
C ALA A 19 -4.51 4.74 -5.14
N VAL A 20 -4.36 5.72 -4.25
CA VAL A 20 -4.88 7.09 -4.44
C VAL A 20 -4.13 7.79 -5.59
N CYS A 21 -2.81 7.64 -5.65
CA CYS A 21 -1.96 8.21 -6.71
C CYS A 21 -2.35 7.65 -8.09
N LEU A 22 -2.46 6.32 -8.20
CA LEU A 22 -2.92 5.63 -9.40
C LEU A 22 -4.29 6.12 -9.85
N ALA A 23 -5.26 6.17 -8.94
CA ALA A 23 -6.60 6.61 -9.24
C ALA A 23 -6.65 8.07 -9.71
N LEU A 24 -5.94 8.98 -9.02
CA LEU A 24 -5.84 10.38 -9.43
C LEU A 24 -5.20 10.54 -10.80
N ALA A 25 -4.09 9.84 -11.07
CA ALA A 25 -3.41 9.89 -12.36
C ALA A 25 -4.34 9.43 -13.50
N LEU A 26 -5.08 8.33 -13.29
CA LEU A 26 -6.03 7.82 -14.27
C LEU A 26 -7.23 8.77 -14.49
N LEU A 27 -7.78 9.36 -13.42
CA LEU A 27 -8.86 10.34 -13.51
C LEU A 27 -8.43 11.63 -14.21
N PHE A 28 -7.20 12.09 -13.99
CA PHE A 28 -6.66 13.27 -14.68
C PHE A 28 -6.47 12.98 -16.17
N ARG A 29 -6.03 11.76 -16.50
CA ARG A 29 -5.93 11.29 -17.89
C ARG A 29 -7.31 11.21 -18.57
N GLU A 30 -8.37 10.82 -17.86
CA GLU A 30 -9.76 10.87 -18.37
C GLU A 30 -10.19 12.29 -18.74
N GLU A 31 -9.67 13.32 -18.07
CA GLU A 31 -9.92 14.74 -18.37
C GLU A 31 -8.91 15.33 -19.39
N GLY A 32 -8.10 14.49 -20.03
CA GLY A 32 -7.17 14.88 -21.09
C GLY A 32 -5.84 15.47 -20.61
N VAL A 33 -5.52 15.36 -19.32
CA VAL A 33 -4.24 15.81 -18.76
C VAL A 33 -3.13 14.80 -19.08
N ASN A 34 -2.00 15.27 -19.61
CA ASN A 34 -0.82 14.44 -19.82
C ASN A 34 -0.11 14.22 -18.48
N VAL A 35 -0.34 13.06 -17.88
CA VAL A 35 0.20 12.69 -16.57
C VAL A 35 1.44 11.81 -16.71
N GLY A 36 2.42 12.02 -15.83
CA GLY A 36 3.52 11.09 -15.59
C GLY A 36 3.59 10.65 -14.15
N TYR A 37 4.44 9.66 -13.89
CA TYR A 37 4.71 9.15 -12.55
C TYR A 37 6.21 9.01 -12.31
N PHE A 38 6.63 9.29 -11.08
CA PHE A 38 8.01 9.17 -10.64
C PHE A 38 8.08 8.66 -9.20
N LYS A 39 8.92 7.66 -8.93
CA LYS A 39 9.22 7.12 -7.61
C LYS A 39 10.71 7.34 -7.31
N PRO A 40 11.13 8.56 -6.93
CA PRO A 40 12.55 8.94 -6.84
C PRO A 40 13.37 7.99 -5.96
N VAL A 41 12.77 7.57 -4.84
CA VAL A 41 13.37 6.67 -3.86
C VAL A 41 12.39 5.53 -3.59
N GLY A 42 12.62 4.41 -4.26
CA GLY A 42 11.88 3.17 -4.10
C GLY A 42 12.36 2.33 -2.91
N TRP A 43 11.55 1.33 -2.56
CA TRP A 43 11.88 0.33 -1.54
C TRP A 43 11.78 -1.08 -2.10
N SER A 44 12.77 -1.92 -1.80
CA SER A 44 12.68 -3.36 -2.06
C SER A 44 13.05 -4.16 -0.81
N SER A 45 12.31 -5.25 -0.57
CA SER A 45 12.68 -6.25 0.43
C SER A 45 13.80 -7.18 -0.05
N LYS A 46 14.03 -7.26 -1.37
CA LYS A 46 15.11 -8.03 -1.98
C LYS A 46 16.26 -7.09 -2.33
N PHE A 47 17.48 -7.46 -1.95
CA PHE A 47 18.66 -6.68 -2.30
C PHE A 47 18.80 -6.56 -3.82
N GLY A 48 18.88 -5.33 -4.34
CA GLY A 48 18.92 -5.07 -5.78
C GLY A 48 17.59 -5.27 -6.52
N GLY A 49 16.48 -5.47 -5.80
CA GLY A 49 15.15 -5.58 -6.40
C GLY A 49 14.60 -4.24 -6.89
N THR A 50 13.48 -4.31 -7.60
CA THR A 50 12.70 -3.15 -8.06
C THR A 50 11.62 -2.77 -7.05
N ASP A 51 11.16 -1.53 -7.13
CA ASP A 51 9.99 -1.07 -6.38
C ASP A 51 8.70 -1.51 -7.10
N GLU A 52 7.81 -2.19 -6.37
CA GLU A 52 6.56 -2.74 -6.92
C GLU A 52 5.54 -1.64 -7.27
N ASP A 53 5.50 -0.53 -6.53
CA ASP A 53 4.62 0.60 -6.82
C ASP A 53 5.04 1.24 -8.15
N ALA A 54 6.34 1.36 -8.39
CA ALA A 54 6.89 1.86 -9.65
C ALA A 54 6.57 0.94 -10.84
N LEU A 55 6.63 -0.38 -10.65
CA LEU A 55 6.23 -1.35 -11.68
C LEU A 55 4.74 -1.24 -12.01
N LEU A 56 3.88 -1.17 -11.00
CA LEU A 56 2.45 -0.94 -11.15
C LEU A 56 2.17 0.30 -12.01
N MET A 57 2.73 1.44 -11.62
CA MET A 57 2.46 2.71 -12.28
C MET A 57 3.04 2.75 -13.69
N LYS A 58 4.21 2.16 -13.91
CA LYS A 58 4.82 2.04 -15.24
C LYS A 58 3.90 1.30 -16.21
N GLU A 59 3.35 0.15 -15.80
CA GLU A 59 2.51 -0.67 -16.66
C GLU A 59 1.13 -0.05 -16.89
N VAL A 60 0.47 0.44 -15.83
CA VAL A 60 -0.91 0.97 -15.94
C VAL A 60 -0.95 2.34 -16.63
N LEU A 61 0.08 3.17 -16.47
CA LEU A 61 0.19 4.46 -17.14
C LEU A 61 0.92 4.38 -18.49
N ASP A 62 1.33 3.18 -18.92
CA ASP A 62 2.05 2.92 -20.17
C ASP A 62 3.35 3.73 -20.34
N ILE A 63 4.11 3.89 -19.25
CA ILE A 63 5.37 4.64 -19.24
C ILE A 63 6.44 3.84 -19.99
N LYS A 64 7.00 4.40 -21.07
CA LYS A 64 7.91 3.67 -21.97
C LYS A 64 9.35 3.58 -21.43
N GLN A 65 9.78 4.53 -20.61
CA GLN A 65 11.12 4.59 -20.05
C GLN A 65 11.41 3.37 -19.15
N PRO A 66 12.67 2.91 -19.04
CA PRO A 66 13.06 1.80 -18.17
C PRO A 66 12.62 1.98 -16.70
N ILE A 67 12.44 0.87 -15.98
CA ILE A 67 12.00 0.93 -14.56
C ILE A 67 13.00 1.68 -13.68
N GLU A 68 14.30 1.62 -14.02
CA GLU A 68 15.39 2.33 -13.38
C GLU A 68 15.33 3.84 -13.64
N THR A 69 14.59 4.29 -14.65
CA THR A 69 14.28 5.71 -14.83
C THR A 69 13.08 6.10 -13.96
N VAL A 70 12.05 5.26 -13.89
CA VAL A 70 10.86 5.50 -13.05
C VAL A 70 11.21 5.51 -11.56
N SER A 71 12.09 4.60 -11.13
CA SER A 71 12.63 4.52 -9.77
C SER A 71 14.16 4.37 -9.77
N PRO A 72 14.90 5.48 -9.80
CA PRO A 72 16.34 5.49 -10.01
C PRO A 72 17.16 5.10 -8.80
N VAL A 73 16.60 5.22 -7.59
CA VAL A 73 17.26 4.82 -6.34
C VAL A 73 16.33 3.88 -5.59
N VAL A 74 16.72 2.62 -5.45
CA VAL A 74 15.98 1.63 -4.65
C VAL A 74 16.80 1.26 -3.43
N LEU A 75 16.17 1.40 -2.26
CA LEU A 75 16.78 1.17 -0.94
C LEU A 75 16.07 0.04 -0.19
N ASP A 76 16.72 -0.43 0.87
CA ASP A 76 16.25 -1.49 1.75
C ASP A 76 16.48 -1.11 3.22
N ALA A 77 16.21 -2.03 4.15
CA ALA A 77 16.35 -1.81 5.59
C ALA A 77 17.79 -1.50 6.03
N TYR A 78 18.80 -1.82 5.22
CA TYR A 78 20.21 -1.64 5.49
C TYR A 78 20.82 -0.43 4.76
N TYR A 79 20.00 0.51 4.29
CA TYR A 79 20.46 1.67 3.51
C TYR A 79 21.56 2.51 4.21
N LEU A 80 21.60 2.53 5.55
CA LEU A 80 22.65 3.24 6.30
C LEU A 80 24.06 2.66 6.03
N ASN A 81 24.17 1.36 5.78
CA ASN A 81 25.45 0.75 5.39
C ASN A 81 25.92 1.27 4.02
N ARG A 82 24.98 1.42 3.08
CA ARG A 82 25.25 1.97 1.75
C ARG A 82 25.62 3.45 1.83
N LEU A 83 24.95 4.20 2.70
CA LEU A 83 25.28 5.59 3.00
C LEU A 83 26.69 5.71 3.58
N TYR A 84 27.03 4.91 4.59
CA TYR A 84 28.35 4.90 5.22
C TYR A 84 29.48 4.56 4.23
N LYS A 85 29.24 3.61 3.32
CA LYS A 85 30.18 3.23 2.25
C LYS A 85 30.29 4.24 1.10
N GLY A 86 29.49 5.30 1.10
CA GLY A 86 29.46 6.31 0.03
C GLY A 86 28.74 5.86 -1.24
N GLU A 87 28.04 4.72 -1.23
CA GLU A 87 27.33 4.18 -2.40
C GLU A 87 26.12 5.03 -2.84
N LEU A 88 25.69 5.97 -2.00
CA LEU A 88 24.58 6.89 -2.28
C LEU A 88 25.05 8.30 -2.67
N ALA A 89 26.36 8.51 -2.86
CA ALA A 89 26.92 9.84 -3.12
C ALA A 89 26.38 10.50 -4.40
N ASP A 90 25.97 9.72 -5.39
CA ASP A 90 25.42 10.22 -6.66
C ASP A 90 23.90 10.09 -6.77
N ALA A 91 23.21 9.70 -5.68
CA ALA A 91 21.77 9.45 -5.68
C ALA A 91 20.96 10.68 -6.12
N GLU A 92 21.28 11.88 -5.63
CA GLU A 92 20.59 13.11 -6.02
C GLU A 92 20.72 13.42 -7.53
N ARG A 93 21.90 13.15 -8.12
CA ARG A 93 22.14 13.34 -9.56
C ARG A 93 21.33 12.34 -10.37
N ARG A 94 21.35 11.05 -9.99
CA ARG A 94 20.55 10.00 -10.64
C ARG A 94 19.06 10.31 -10.60
N ILE A 95 18.57 10.84 -9.47
CA ILE A 95 17.18 11.29 -9.31
C ILE A 95 16.86 12.45 -10.26
N GLU A 96 17.76 13.43 -10.39
CA GLU A 96 17.57 14.54 -11.32
C GLU A 96 17.55 14.08 -12.78
N ASP A 97 18.55 13.32 -13.21
CA ASP A 97 18.68 12.83 -14.60
C ASP A 97 17.45 12.01 -15.00
N ALA A 98 16.98 11.15 -14.10
CA ALA A 98 15.78 10.35 -14.29
C ALA A 98 14.50 11.20 -14.42
N TYR A 99 14.36 12.23 -13.57
CA TYR A 99 13.24 13.17 -13.66
C TYR A 99 13.22 13.90 -15.01
N GLN A 100 14.37 14.38 -15.49
CA GLN A 100 14.48 15.06 -16.79
C GLN A 100 14.13 14.15 -17.98
N ALA A 101 14.39 12.85 -17.85
CA ALA A 101 14.01 11.85 -18.87
C ALA A 101 12.50 11.55 -18.88
N LEU A 102 11.82 11.69 -17.74
CA LEU A 102 10.39 11.40 -17.58
C LEU A 102 9.49 12.63 -17.80
N SER A 103 9.97 13.84 -17.54
CA SER A 103 9.14 15.05 -17.46
C SER A 103 8.72 15.66 -18.81
N ARG A 104 9.16 15.08 -19.94
CA ARG A 104 8.92 15.63 -21.28
C ARG A 104 7.44 15.55 -21.67
N ASN A 105 6.89 16.66 -22.16
CA ASN A 105 5.50 16.76 -22.66
C ASN A 105 4.43 16.33 -21.63
N LEU A 106 4.66 16.63 -20.35
CA LEU A 106 3.70 16.37 -19.28
C LEU A 106 3.12 17.67 -18.72
N ASP A 107 1.83 17.64 -18.45
CA ASP A 107 1.12 18.69 -17.72
C ASP A 107 1.35 18.53 -16.21
N VAL A 108 1.28 17.28 -15.71
CA VAL A 108 1.43 16.94 -14.29
C VAL A 108 2.35 15.73 -14.11
N MET A 109 3.31 15.85 -13.19
CA MET A 109 4.11 14.74 -12.67
C MET A 109 3.63 14.36 -11.26
N PHE A 110 3.13 13.14 -11.11
CA PHE A 110 2.92 12.53 -9.79
C PHE A 110 4.23 11.95 -9.27
N ILE A 111 4.72 12.53 -8.17
CA ILE A 111 5.91 12.05 -7.45
C ILE A 111 5.41 11.27 -6.23
N GLU A 112 5.69 9.99 -6.15
CA GLU A 112 5.29 9.22 -4.98
C GLU A 112 6.40 9.19 -3.92
N GLY A 113 6.05 9.58 -2.70
CA GLY A 113 6.98 9.57 -1.57
C GLY A 113 7.35 8.16 -1.11
N ALA A 114 8.37 8.10 -0.26
CA ALA A 114 8.79 6.88 0.41
C ALA A 114 7.69 6.33 1.36
N HIS A 115 7.95 5.18 1.97
CA HIS A 115 7.01 4.53 2.90
C HIS A 115 6.73 5.35 4.17
N ALA A 116 7.54 6.35 4.49
CA ALA A 116 7.23 7.38 5.48
C ALA A 116 7.89 8.70 5.04
N PRO A 117 7.31 9.87 5.37
CA PRO A 117 7.88 11.16 4.96
C PRO A 117 9.32 11.38 5.46
N VAL A 118 9.63 10.85 6.66
CA VAL A 118 10.95 10.91 7.31
C VAL A 118 11.94 9.85 6.82
N ALA A 119 11.51 8.86 6.04
CA ALA A 119 12.41 7.79 5.60
C ALA A 119 13.60 8.37 4.81
N PHE A 120 14.80 7.81 5.02
CA PHE A 120 16.04 8.21 4.33
C PHE A 120 16.49 9.66 4.56
N TYR A 121 16.04 10.29 5.64
CA TYR A 121 16.43 11.67 6.00
C TYR A 121 17.94 11.84 6.15
N SER A 122 18.63 10.85 6.72
CA SER A 122 20.10 10.86 6.89
C SER A 122 20.87 10.96 5.58
N GLY A 123 20.30 10.48 4.47
CA GLY A 123 20.86 10.58 3.13
C GLY A 123 20.38 11.78 2.32
N ARG A 124 19.56 12.68 2.91
CA ARG A 124 18.85 13.77 2.19
C ARG A 124 17.91 13.27 1.08
N LEU A 125 17.39 12.06 1.24
CA LEU A 125 16.52 11.38 0.27
C LEU A 125 15.07 11.25 0.75
N SER A 126 14.70 11.94 1.83
CA SER A 126 13.35 11.89 2.38
C SER A 126 12.34 12.66 1.54
N SER A 127 11.05 12.37 1.72
CA SER A 127 9.97 13.05 0.97
C SER A 127 10.04 14.57 1.14
N PHE A 128 10.48 15.08 2.29
CA PHE A 128 10.70 16.52 2.51
C PHE A 128 11.79 17.10 1.59
N HIS A 129 12.92 16.41 1.45
CA HIS A 129 14.01 16.83 0.58
C HIS A 129 13.61 16.74 -0.91
N ILE A 130 12.93 15.65 -1.29
CA ILE A 130 12.42 15.45 -2.64
C ILE A 130 11.39 16.53 -3.03
N ALA A 131 10.41 16.80 -2.17
CA ALA A 131 9.39 17.83 -2.42
C ALA A 131 10.06 19.20 -2.63
N ARG A 132 11.00 19.58 -1.77
CA ARG A 132 11.77 20.82 -1.89
C ARG A 132 12.60 20.87 -3.17
N LYS A 133 13.34 19.81 -3.49
CA LYS A 133 14.22 19.73 -4.68
C LYS A 133 13.45 20.01 -5.96
N PHE A 134 12.26 19.43 -6.09
CA PHE A 134 11.45 19.58 -7.30
C PHE A 134 10.46 20.75 -7.25
N GLY A 135 10.36 21.46 -6.12
CA GLY A 135 9.33 22.47 -5.90
C GLY A 135 7.92 21.88 -6.03
N ALA A 136 7.72 20.67 -5.53
CA ALA A 136 6.46 19.95 -5.66
C ALA A 136 5.46 20.36 -4.57
N SER A 137 4.21 20.53 -4.99
CA SER A 137 3.08 20.64 -4.07
C SER A 137 2.80 19.30 -3.42
N VAL A 138 2.43 19.28 -2.13
CA VAL A 138 2.35 18.05 -1.33
C VAL A 138 0.91 17.73 -0.97
N LEU A 139 0.45 16.54 -1.34
CA LEU A 139 -0.78 15.94 -0.87
C LEU A 139 -0.47 14.83 0.13
N ILE A 140 -1.02 14.92 1.34
CA ILE A 140 -0.83 13.92 2.39
C ILE A 140 -1.94 12.88 2.32
N VAL A 141 -1.61 11.61 2.19
CA VAL A 141 -2.56 10.50 2.17
C VAL A 141 -2.27 9.56 3.33
N ASN A 142 -3.14 9.55 4.33
CA ASN A 142 -2.98 8.76 5.56
C ASN A 142 -4.21 7.87 5.81
N SER A 143 -4.00 6.65 6.30
CA SER A 143 -5.12 5.79 6.72
C SER A 143 -5.65 6.27 8.06
N PHE A 144 -6.94 6.56 8.15
CA PHE A 144 -7.54 7.10 9.37
C PHE A 144 -8.19 6.00 10.22
N ARG A 145 -7.47 5.52 11.24
CA ARG A 145 -7.96 4.48 12.17
C ARG A 145 -8.09 4.97 13.61
N SER A 146 -7.57 6.15 13.93
CA SER A 146 -7.66 6.78 15.25
C SER A 146 -7.49 8.30 15.12
N ASP A 147 -7.91 9.04 16.14
CA ASP A 147 -7.85 10.51 16.14
C ASP A 147 -6.41 11.05 16.05
N LEU A 148 -5.41 10.29 16.53
CA LEU A 148 -3.98 10.62 16.44
C LEU A 148 -3.49 10.77 14.98
N VAL A 149 -4.21 10.21 14.01
CA VAL A 149 -3.87 10.38 12.59
C VAL A 149 -4.00 11.84 12.16
N LEU A 150 -4.92 12.60 12.76
CA LEU A 150 -5.03 14.03 12.49
C LEU A 150 -3.76 14.77 12.96
N ASP A 151 -3.30 14.49 14.19
CA ASP A 151 -2.08 15.10 14.72
C ASP A 151 -0.85 14.78 13.86
N ASP A 152 -0.73 13.52 13.41
CA ASP A 152 0.33 13.12 12.47
C ASP A 152 0.26 13.89 11.15
N VAL A 153 -0.93 14.07 10.56
CA VAL A 153 -1.12 14.85 9.33
C VAL A 153 -0.74 16.32 9.53
N LEU A 154 -1.11 16.92 10.67
CA LEU A 154 -0.74 18.29 11.01
C LEU A 154 0.78 18.45 11.17
N ALA A 155 1.43 17.53 11.90
CA ALA A 155 2.87 17.53 12.09
C ALA A 155 3.64 17.33 10.76
N GLN A 156 3.18 16.41 9.91
CA GLN A 156 3.74 16.23 8.57
C GLN A 156 3.62 17.51 7.74
N ALA A 157 2.45 18.15 7.74
CA ALA A 157 2.22 19.36 6.98
C ALA A 157 3.12 20.52 7.45
N GLU A 158 3.28 20.68 8.75
CA GLU A 158 4.19 21.68 9.33
C GLU A 158 5.64 21.41 8.89
N MET A 159 6.11 20.16 8.95
CA MET A 159 7.45 19.79 8.50
C MET A 159 7.67 20.07 7.00
N PHE A 160 6.69 19.77 6.14
CA PHE A 160 6.77 20.12 4.71
C PHE A 160 6.88 21.63 4.50
N ARG A 161 6.07 22.43 5.22
CA ARG A 161 6.11 23.89 5.15
C ARG A 161 7.45 24.45 5.64
N LEU A 162 7.98 23.95 6.75
CA LEU A 162 9.30 24.34 7.29
C LEU A 162 10.44 24.03 6.31
N THR A 163 10.32 22.94 5.55
CA THR A 163 11.29 22.61 4.47
C THR A 163 11.05 23.37 3.16
N GLY A 164 10.06 24.28 3.11
CA GLY A 164 9.78 25.15 1.97
C GLY A 164 8.87 24.54 0.91
N SER A 165 8.14 23.46 1.23
CA SER A 165 7.19 22.84 0.30
C SER A 165 5.76 23.33 0.56
N LYS A 166 4.97 23.50 -0.50
CA LYS A 166 3.55 23.87 -0.40
C LYS A 166 2.72 22.63 -0.09
N VAL A 167 1.97 22.64 1.00
CA VAL A 167 1.01 21.58 1.33
C VAL A 167 -0.36 21.97 0.80
N ILE A 168 -0.86 21.22 -0.18
CA ILE A 168 -2.15 21.52 -0.84
C ILE A 168 -3.34 20.83 -0.15
N GLY A 169 -3.10 19.91 0.78
CA GLY A 169 -4.14 19.32 1.62
C GLY A 169 -3.88 17.86 1.96
N ALA A 170 -4.94 17.17 2.38
CA ALA A 170 -4.90 15.76 2.75
C ALA A 170 -6.08 14.96 2.20
N VAL A 171 -5.89 13.65 2.09
CA VAL A 171 -6.93 12.63 1.89
C VAL A 171 -6.85 11.65 3.06
N PHE A 172 -7.95 11.50 3.78
CA PHE A 172 -8.08 10.46 4.79
C PHE A 172 -8.59 9.19 4.10
N ASN A 173 -7.74 8.17 4.03
CA ASN A 173 -8.01 6.95 3.30
C ASN A 173 -8.31 5.78 4.25
N ASN A 174 -8.84 4.67 3.71
CA ASN A 174 -9.10 3.44 4.44
C ASN A 174 -9.78 3.69 5.80
N VAL A 175 -10.81 4.55 5.82
CA VAL A 175 -11.51 4.94 7.04
C VAL A 175 -12.55 3.87 7.39
N PRO A 176 -12.48 3.23 8.58
CA PRO A 176 -13.47 2.25 8.99
C PRO A 176 -14.88 2.85 9.00
N VAL A 177 -15.86 2.10 8.48
CA VAL A 177 -17.27 2.51 8.38
C VAL A 177 -17.79 3.08 9.70
N ILE A 178 -17.42 2.45 10.83
CA ILE A 178 -17.87 2.83 12.17
C ILE A 178 -17.45 4.25 12.60
N ILE A 179 -16.36 4.80 12.05
CA ILE A 179 -15.90 6.17 12.32
C ILE A 179 -16.08 7.10 11.12
N LEU A 180 -16.65 6.65 10.00
CA LEU A 180 -16.68 7.39 8.74
C LEU A 180 -17.36 8.77 8.88
N GLU A 181 -18.54 8.82 9.50
CA GLU A 181 -19.29 10.07 9.69
C GLU A 181 -18.59 11.03 10.64
N LYS A 182 -17.94 10.51 11.69
CA LYS A 182 -17.09 11.32 12.58
C LYS A 182 -15.96 11.98 11.79
N VAL A 183 -15.33 11.23 10.88
CA VAL A 183 -14.21 11.75 10.08
C VAL A 183 -14.69 12.77 9.04
N LYS A 184 -15.80 12.50 8.35
CA LYS A 184 -16.40 13.41 7.36
C LYS A 184 -16.89 14.73 7.94
N GLY A 185 -17.39 14.73 9.18
CA GLY A 185 -17.83 15.93 9.89
C GLY A 185 -16.73 16.54 10.75
N MET A 186 -16.64 16.08 12.00
CA MET A 186 -15.83 16.70 13.05
C MET A 186 -14.32 16.75 12.70
N VAL A 187 -13.72 15.64 12.28
CA VAL A 187 -12.26 15.60 12.01
C VAL A 187 -11.91 16.50 10.83
N ARG A 188 -12.70 16.44 9.76
CA ARG A 188 -12.55 17.32 8.60
C ARG A 188 -12.58 18.79 8.98
N GLU A 189 -13.57 19.21 9.77
CA GLU A 189 -13.70 20.60 10.20
C GLU A 189 -12.49 21.07 11.02
N ILE A 190 -11.97 20.22 11.92
CA ILE A 190 -10.77 20.54 12.69
C ILE A 190 -9.56 20.67 11.77
N ALA A 191 -9.37 19.74 10.83
CA ALA A 191 -8.26 19.78 9.87
C ALA A 191 -8.29 21.06 9.02
N GLU A 192 -9.46 21.45 8.51
CA GLU A 192 -9.65 22.66 7.70
C GLU A 192 -9.40 23.93 8.52
N LYS A 193 -9.85 23.99 9.77
CA LYS A 193 -9.52 25.10 10.71
C LYS A 193 -8.04 25.19 11.03
N SER A 194 -7.33 24.07 11.03
CA SER A 194 -5.86 24.00 11.17
C SER A 194 -5.11 24.24 9.86
N GLY A 195 -5.79 24.68 8.79
CA GLY A 195 -5.19 25.04 7.52
C GLY A 195 -4.81 23.86 6.63
N ILE A 196 -5.47 22.71 6.80
CA ILE A 196 -5.36 21.55 5.91
C ILE A 196 -6.68 21.34 5.18
N ASN A 197 -6.69 21.62 3.88
CA ASN A 197 -7.85 21.29 3.06
C ASN A 197 -8.00 19.76 2.96
N VAL A 198 -9.19 19.24 3.25
CA VAL A 198 -9.48 17.80 3.15
C VAL A 198 -10.14 17.53 1.80
N TRP A 199 -9.38 16.95 0.88
CA TRP A 199 -9.84 16.65 -0.46
C TRP A 199 -10.76 15.44 -0.53
N GLY A 200 -10.74 14.57 0.48
CA GLY A 200 -11.68 13.46 0.58
C GLY A 200 -11.48 12.58 1.80
N VAL A 201 -12.52 11.81 2.10
CA VAL A 201 -12.56 10.83 3.17
C VAL A 201 -13.05 9.52 2.55
N ILE A 202 -12.11 8.61 2.31
CA ILE A 202 -12.34 7.37 1.58
C ILE A 202 -12.56 6.23 2.59
N GLU A 203 -13.73 5.61 2.51
CA GLU A 203 -14.11 4.44 3.29
C GLU A 203 -13.19 3.25 3.00
N GLU A 204 -12.86 2.46 4.02
CA GLU A 204 -12.13 1.20 3.85
C GLU A 204 -12.91 0.21 2.99
N ASP A 205 -12.26 -0.37 1.99
CA ASP A 205 -12.80 -1.48 1.21
C ASP A 205 -11.86 -2.68 1.28
N ARG A 206 -12.35 -3.76 1.90
CA ARG A 206 -11.57 -5.00 2.11
C ARG A 206 -11.07 -5.58 0.79
N ARG A 207 -11.75 -5.36 -0.34
CA ARG A 207 -11.30 -5.86 -1.65
C ARG A 207 -10.04 -5.16 -2.14
N LEU A 208 -9.74 -3.96 -1.65
CA LEU A 208 -8.50 -3.23 -1.91
C LEU A 208 -7.43 -3.54 -0.86
N THR A 209 -7.81 -3.65 0.41
CA THR A 209 -6.87 -3.75 1.52
C THR A 209 -6.48 -5.19 1.89
N SER A 210 -7.16 -6.19 1.35
CA SER A 210 -6.87 -7.60 1.63
C SER A 210 -5.80 -8.17 0.69
N PRO A 211 -4.81 -8.90 1.21
CA PRO A 211 -3.86 -9.62 0.38
C PRO A 211 -4.51 -10.83 -0.30
N THR A 212 -3.86 -11.31 -1.35
CA THR A 212 -4.16 -12.58 -2.00
C THR A 212 -3.47 -13.73 -1.27
N VAL A 213 -3.98 -14.95 -1.43
CA VAL A 213 -3.34 -16.17 -0.92
C VAL A 213 -1.89 -16.27 -1.42
N GLY A 214 -1.63 -15.98 -2.70
CA GLY A 214 -0.27 -16.02 -3.25
C GLY A 214 0.69 -14.99 -2.64
N GLU A 215 0.20 -13.80 -2.27
CA GLU A 215 0.99 -12.80 -1.53
C GLU A 215 1.33 -13.29 -0.13
N LEU A 216 0.39 -13.93 0.56
CA LEU A 216 0.65 -14.53 1.87
C LEU A 216 1.64 -15.70 1.78
N CYS A 217 1.49 -16.59 0.81
CA CYS A 217 2.44 -17.70 0.59
C CYS A 217 3.87 -17.17 0.37
N SER A 218 4.02 -16.13 -0.46
CA SER A 218 5.33 -15.53 -0.76
C SER A 218 5.98 -14.86 0.46
N LEU A 219 5.18 -14.40 1.42
CA LEU A 219 5.66 -13.80 2.66
C LEU A 219 6.06 -14.84 3.71
N LEU A 220 5.30 -15.92 3.79
CA LEU A 220 5.39 -16.88 4.89
C LEU A 220 6.63 -17.78 4.79
N ASP A 221 7.36 -17.77 3.67
CA ASP A 221 8.55 -18.62 3.42
C ASP A 221 8.29 -20.10 3.76
N GLY A 222 7.05 -20.55 3.55
CA GLY A 222 6.58 -21.89 3.92
C GLY A 222 6.51 -22.85 2.74
N GLU A 223 6.41 -24.14 3.05
CA GLU A 223 6.20 -25.19 2.07
C GLU A 223 4.70 -25.27 1.71
N VAL A 224 4.36 -25.06 0.44
CA VAL A 224 2.98 -25.24 -0.05
C VAL A 224 2.70 -26.75 -0.18
N LEU A 225 1.87 -27.28 0.72
CA LEU A 225 1.49 -28.70 0.74
C LEU A 225 0.35 -29.01 -0.24
N GLU A 226 -0.55 -28.04 -0.45
CA GLU A 226 -1.63 -28.12 -1.44
C GLU A 226 -1.87 -26.73 -2.03
N GLU A 227 -1.90 -26.63 -3.36
CA GLU A 227 -2.13 -25.38 -4.08
C GLU A 227 -3.61 -25.26 -4.45
N GLY A 228 -4.29 -24.27 -3.87
CA GLY A 228 -5.66 -23.88 -4.22
C GLY A 228 -5.70 -22.65 -5.10
N ASN A 229 -6.73 -21.82 -4.95
CA ASN A 229 -6.83 -20.57 -5.70
C ASN A 229 -5.92 -19.46 -5.10
N MET A 230 -4.74 -19.29 -5.70
CA MET A 230 -3.74 -18.29 -5.27
C MET A 230 -4.20 -16.83 -5.43
N GLU A 231 -5.19 -16.56 -6.28
CA GLU A 231 -5.75 -15.22 -6.50
C GLU A 231 -6.89 -14.88 -5.53
N ARG A 232 -7.31 -15.84 -4.71
CA ARG A 232 -8.35 -15.60 -3.70
C ARG A 232 -7.84 -14.61 -2.65
N ILE A 233 -8.68 -13.67 -2.25
CA ILE A 233 -8.33 -12.70 -1.20
C ILE A 233 -8.44 -13.32 0.20
N VAL A 234 -7.68 -12.77 1.13
CA VAL A 234 -7.70 -13.10 2.55
C VAL A 234 -8.12 -11.88 3.37
N GLU A 235 -9.38 -11.85 3.79
CA GLU A 235 -9.96 -10.69 4.49
C GLU A 235 -9.74 -10.73 6.01
N ASP A 236 -9.81 -11.92 6.59
CA ASP A 236 -9.65 -12.14 8.02
C ASP A 236 -8.57 -13.20 8.29
N ILE A 237 -7.80 -13.02 9.36
CA ILE A 237 -6.83 -14.00 9.84
C ILE A 237 -7.31 -14.49 11.20
N LEU A 238 -7.67 -15.76 11.29
CA LEU A 238 -8.22 -16.38 12.51
C LEU A 238 -7.28 -17.45 13.05
N ILE A 239 -7.16 -17.52 14.38
CA ILE A 239 -6.30 -18.49 15.06
C ILE A 239 -7.13 -19.64 15.61
N GLY A 240 -6.90 -20.84 15.09
CA GLY A 240 -7.49 -22.09 15.54
C GLY A 240 -6.73 -22.71 16.72
N ALA A 241 -6.64 -21.99 17.84
CA ALA A 241 -6.02 -22.51 19.08
C ALA A 241 -7.00 -23.29 19.97
N MET A 242 -8.30 -23.05 19.80
CA MET A 242 -9.38 -23.65 20.59
C MET A 242 -9.75 -25.07 20.14
N ASN A 243 -10.69 -25.72 20.84
CA ASN A 243 -11.23 -27.02 20.43
C ASN A 243 -12.10 -26.91 19.16
N VAL A 244 -12.39 -28.04 18.51
CA VAL A 244 -13.10 -28.08 17.21
C VAL A 244 -14.51 -27.48 17.25
N GLU A 245 -15.26 -27.68 18.35
CA GLU A 245 -16.63 -27.17 18.50
C GLU A 245 -16.67 -25.63 18.57
N ALA A 246 -15.77 -25.05 19.36
CA ALA A 246 -15.61 -23.60 19.42
C ALA A 246 -15.07 -23.03 18.11
N ALA A 247 -14.15 -23.76 17.45
CA ALA A 247 -13.52 -23.35 16.21
C ALA A 247 -14.54 -23.14 15.09
N LEU A 248 -15.48 -24.08 14.85
CA LEU A 248 -16.51 -23.92 13.82
C LEU A 248 -17.34 -22.65 14.00
N ASN A 249 -17.79 -22.38 15.22
CA ASN A 249 -18.59 -21.19 15.52
C ASN A 249 -17.79 -19.90 15.34
N TYR A 250 -16.52 -19.92 15.69
CA TYR A 250 -15.61 -18.80 15.49
C TYR A 250 -15.31 -18.56 14.01
N PHE A 251 -15.05 -19.62 13.24
CA PHE A 251 -14.72 -19.59 11.81
C PHE A 251 -15.87 -19.12 10.93
N ARG A 252 -17.13 -19.39 11.30
CA ARG A 252 -18.32 -18.88 10.60
C ARG A 252 -18.46 -17.36 10.63
N ARG A 253 -17.74 -16.66 11.50
CA ARG A 253 -17.76 -15.19 11.59
C ARG A 253 -16.85 -14.51 10.57
N GLY A 254 -15.85 -15.22 10.07
CA GLY A 254 -14.88 -14.69 9.10
C GLY A 254 -15.23 -15.12 7.68
N VAL A 255 -15.03 -14.19 6.75
CA VAL A 255 -15.25 -14.37 5.29
C VAL A 255 -13.89 -14.42 4.62
N ASN A 256 -13.73 -15.24 3.58
CA ASN A 256 -12.48 -15.37 2.82
C ASN A 256 -11.23 -15.41 3.72
N LYS A 257 -11.25 -16.24 4.77
CA LYS A 257 -10.27 -16.13 5.85
C LYS A 257 -9.05 -17.03 5.65
N ALA A 258 -7.93 -16.65 6.24
CA ALA A 258 -6.84 -17.56 6.53
C ALA A 258 -6.99 -18.10 7.96
N VAL A 259 -6.90 -19.41 8.12
CA VAL A 259 -6.90 -20.03 9.46
C VAL A 259 -5.50 -20.53 9.78
N ILE A 260 -4.97 -20.07 10.92
CA ILE A 260 -3.68 -20.51 11.46
C ILE A 260 -3.94 -21.53 12.56
N THR A 261 -3.34 -22.70 12.46
CA THR A 261 -3.41 -23.72 13.52
C THR A 261 -2.15 -24.59 13.52
N GLY A 262 -1.93 -25.35 14.59
CA GLY A 262 -0.84 -26.34 14.61
C GLY A 262 -1.14 -27.44 13.59
N GLY A 263 -0.13 -27.96 12.90
CA GLY A 263 -0.36 -29.01 11.91
C GLY A 263 -0.83 -30.35 12.49
N ASP A 264 -0.61 -30.58 13.78
CA ASP A 264 -1.20 -31.68 14.56
C ASP A 264 -2.71 -31.51 14.82
N ARG A 265 -3.26 -30.30 14.66
CA ARG A 265 -4.68 -29.97 14.86
C ARG A 265 -5.50 -30.17 13.59
N THR A 266 -5.41 -31.38 13.04
CA THR A 266 -6.12 -31.77 11.81
C THR A 266 -7.65 -31.61 11.96
N ASP A 267 -8.20 -31.85 13.15
CA ASP A 267 -9.61 -31.66 13.47
C ASP A 267 -10.07 -30.20 13.27
N VAL A 268 -9.28 -29.24 13.74
CA VAL A 268 -9.55 -27.80 13.60
C VAL A 268 -9.36 -27.35 12.15
N ALA A 269 -8.33 -27.84 11.48
CA ALA A 269 -8.08 -27.52 10.07
C ALA A 269 -9.23 -28.04 9.18
N LEU A 270 -9.73 -29.25 9.42
CA LEU A 270 -10.91 -29.80 8.73
C LEU A 270 -12.15 -28.94 9.01
N ALA A 271 -12.38 -28.53 10.25
CA ALA A 271 -13.48 -27.62 10.60
C ALA A 271 -13.40 -26.28 9.87
N ALA A 272 -12.20 -25.74 9.65
CA ALA A 272 -12.02 -24.52 8.87
C ALA A 272 -12.44 -24.71 7.40
N LEU A 273 -12.14 -25.86 6.78
CA LEU A 273 -12.53 -26.18 5.40
C LEU A 273 -14.04 -26.29 5.20
N GLU A 274 -14.82 -26.55 6.25
CA GLU A 274 -16.29 -26.57 6.22
C GLU A 274 -16.91 -25.15 6.25
N THR A 275 -16.09 -24.11 6.19
CA THR A 275 -16.51 -22.70 6.20
C THR A 275 -15.78 -21.92 5.12
N ASP A 276 -16.10 -20.63 4.97
CA ASP A 276 -15.52 -19.79 3.93
C ASP A 276 -14.03 -19.46 4.17
N THR A 277 -13.15 -20.40 3.80
CA THR A 277 -11.71 -20.36 4.08
C THR A 277 -10.94 -20.26 2.77
N SER A 278 -10.04 -19.29 2.69
CA SER A 278 -9.17 -19.08 1.53
C SER A 278 -7.86 -19.85 1.64
N MET A 279 -7.34 -20.02 2.86
CA MET A 279 -6.03 -20.62 3.11
C MET A 279 -5.93 -21.24 4.52
N LEU A 280 -5.19 -22.33 4.62
CA LEU A 280 -4.75 -22.92 5.89
C LEU A 280 -3.24 -22.71 6.07
N ILE A 281 -2.87 -22.25 7.26
CA ILE A 281 -1.48 -22.02 7.66
C ILE A 281 -1.18 -22.93 8.84
N LEU A 282 -0.38 -23.96 8.59
CA LEU A 282 -0.01 -24.98 9.57
C LEU A 282 1.35 -24.64 10.17
N THR A 283 1.39 -24.45 11.48
CA THR A 283 2.59 -23.96 12.19
C THR A 283 3.38 -25.09 12.84
N GLY A 284 4.65 -24.80 13.16
CA GLY A 284 5.53 -25.69 13.92
C GLY A 284 6.12 -26.86 13.14
N ASN A 285 6.12 -26.83 11.79
CA ASN A 285 6.58 -27.94 10.95
C ASN A 285 5.92 -29.30 11.25
N LEU A 286 4.69 -29.27 11.77
CA LEU A 286 3.90 -30.48 12.00
C LEU A 286 3.14 -30.78 10.70
N TYR A 287 3.47 -31.89 10.03
CA TYR A 287 2.74 -32.27 8.82
C TYR A 287 1.35 -32.80 9.18
N PRO A 288 0.29 -32.37 8.47
CA PRO A 288 -1.06 -32.84 8.71
C PRO A 288 -1.28 -34.24 8.14
N ASP A 289 -2.41 -34.86 8.50
CA ASP A 289 -2.87 -36.09 7.86
C ASP A 289 -3.26 -35.87 6.39
N VAL A 290 -3.04 -36.88 5.54
CA VAL A 290 -3.33 -36.84 4.09
C VAL A 290 -4.80 -36.52 3.78
N ARG A 291 -5.72 -36.90 4.68
CA ARG A 291 -7.15 -36.58 4.56
C ARG A 291 -7.40 -35.08 4.53
N LEU A 292 -6.61 -34.28 5.25
CA LEU A 292 -6.73 -32.82 5.21
C LEU A 292 -6.40 -32.28 3.83
N LEU A 293 -5.29 -32.71 3.23
CA LEU A 293 -4.84 -32.25 1.92
C LEU A 293 -5.85 -32.61 0.83
N THR A 294 -6.43 -33.81 0.90
CA THR A 294 -7.49 -34.25 -0.02
C THR A 294 -8.71 -33.33 0.05
N LYS A 295 -9.20 -33.04 1.27
CA LYS A 295 -10.31 -32.09 1.47
C LYS A 295 -9.97 -30.67 1.02
N ALA A 296 -8.75 -30.20 1.29
CA ALA A 296 -8.32 -28.86 0.91
C ALA A 296 -8.32 -28.69 -0.62
N ARG A 297 -7.86 -29.72 -1.35
CA ARG A 297 -7.92 -29.77 -2.81
C ARG A 297 -9.35 -29.70 -3.33
N GLU A 298 -10.26 -30.49 -2.76
CA GLU A 298 -11.68 -30.48 -3.13
C GLU A 298 -12.32 -29.11 -2.90
N ALA A 299 -11.93 -28.42 -1.83
CA ALA A 299 -12.40 -27.07 -1.49
C ALA A 299 -11.68 -25.95 -2.25
N GLY A 300 -10.62 -26.26 -3.02
CA GLY A 300 -9.78 -25.26 -3.68
C GLY A 300 -9.01 -24.34 -2.72
N VAL A 301 -8.70 -24.84 -1.51
CA VAL A 301 -8.04 -24.10 -0.43
C VAL A 301 -6.55 -24.41 -0.41
N THR A 302 -5.71 -23.37 -0.42
CA THR A 302 -4.26 -23.54 -0.29
C THR A 302 -3.88 -23.93 1.13
N VAL A 303 -2.99 -24.91 1.29
CA VAL A 303 -2.41 -25.32 2.57
C VAL A 303 -0.91 -25.05 2.55
N ILE A 304 -0.43 -24.24 3.48
CA ILE A 304 1.01 -23.98 3.67
C ILE A 304 1.46 -24.51 5.03
N LEU A 305 2.66 -25.07 5.06
CA LEU A 305 3.38 -25.44 6.28
C LEU A 305 4.49 -24.43 6.53
N VAL A 306 4.56 -23.90 7.75
CA VAL A 306 5.57 -22.91 8.14
C VAL A 306 6.41 -23.41 9.31
N PRO A 307 7.71 -23.07 9.35
CA PRO A 307 8.63 -23.59 10.36
C PRO A 307 8.51 -22.94 11.74
N TYR A 308 7.82 -21.80 11.82
CA TYR A 308 7.69 -21.02 13.04
C TYR A 308 6.36 -21.29 13.76
N ASP A 309 6.28 -20.86 15.01
CA ASP A 309 5.09 -20.97 15.85
C ASP A 309 3.97 -20.01 15.41
N THR A 310 2.78 -20.22 15.98
CA THR A 310 1.57 -19.45 15.66
C THR A 310 1.71 -17.96 15.91
N TYR A 311 2.41 -17.53 16.97
CA TYR A 311 2.57 -16.10 17.24
C TYR A 311 3.48 -15.44 16.20
N THR A 312 4.60 -16.09 15.86
CA THR A 312 5.51 -15.62 14.81
C THR A 312 4.82 -15.56 13.44
N ALA A 313 3.94 -16.51 13.13
CA ALA A 313 3.13 -16.50 11.91
C ALA A 313 2.21 -15.28 11.83
N VAL A 314 1.49 -14.99 12.92
CA VAL A 314 0.61 -13.82 13.03
C VAL A 314 1.41 -12.52 12.87
N GLN A 315 2.58 -12.42 13.50
CA GLN A 315 3.43 -11.24 13.36
C GLN A 315 3.89 -11.01 11.92
N LYS A 316 4.31 -12.06 11.22
CA LYS A 316 4.67 -11.97 9.80
C LYS A 316 3.47 -11.47 8.98
N LEU A 317 2.31 -12.09 9.12
CA LEU A 317 1.10 -11.72 8.39
C LEU A 317 0.59 -10.31 8.69
N GLY A 318 0.75 -9.83 9.94
CA GLY A 318 0.38 -8.47 10.35
C GLY A 318 1.15 -7.37 9.60
N THR A 319 2.18 -7.73 8.83
CA THR A 319 2.92 -6.80 7.96
C THR A 319 2.38 -6.73 6.54
N VAL A 320 1.34 -7.49 6.16
CA VAL A 320 0.80 -7.47 4.80
C VAL A 320 -0.48 -6.66 4.73
N GLY A 321 -0.43 -5.59 3.93
CA GLY A 321 -1.62 -4.94 3.38
C GLY A 321 -1.80 -5.35 1.92
N GLY A 322 -3.05 -5.45 1.47
CA GLY A 322 -3.39 -5.71 0.08
C GLY A 322 -2.73 -4.69 -0.85
N ARG A 323 -2.11 -5.20 -1.91
CA ARG A 323 -1.47 -4.41 -2.96
C ARG A 323 -2.32 -4.49 -4.24
N ILE A 324 -2.10 -3.52 -5.12
CA ILE A 324 -2.66 -3.53 -6.47
C ILE A 324 -1.53 -3.98 -7.39
N LYS A 325 -1.72 -5.06 -8.13
CA LYS A 325 -0.78 -5.50 -9.17
C LYS A 325 -1.19 -4.91 -10.54
N PRO A 326 -0.26 -4.78 -11.50
CA PRO A 326 -0.59 -4.27 -12.83
C PRO A 326 -1.78 -5.00 -13.51
N GLY A 327 -1.87 -6.32 -13.33
CA GLY A 327 -2.95 -7.14 -13.88
C GLY A 327 -4.30 -7.02 -13.15
N ASP A 328 -4.36 -6.39 -11.98
CA ASP A 328 -5.56 -6.32 -11.13
C ASP A 328 -6.58 -5.30 -11.62
N LYS A 329 -7.13 -5.50 -12.82
CA LYS A 329 -8.12 -4.59 -13.42
C LYS A 329 -9.29 -4.27 -12.48
N LYS A 330 -9.72 -5.26 -11.67
CA LYS A 330 -10.79 -5.08 -10.67
C LYS A 330 -10.38 -4.12 -9.54
N LYS A 331 -9.19 -4.27 -8.94
CA LYS A 331 -8.72 -3.37 -7.88
C LYS A 331 -8.41 -1.98 -8.43
N ILE A 332 -7.84 -1.88 -9.64
CA ILE A 332 -7.59 -0.60 -10.31
C ILE A 332 -8.90 0.17 -10.50
N SER A 333 -9.91 -0.47 -11.09
CA SER A 333 -11.23 0.13 -11.30
C SER A 333 -11.90 0.52 -9.97
N LEU A 334 -11.79 -0.33 -8.94
CA LEU A 334 -12.36 -0.05 -7.63
C LEU A 334 -11.67 1.13 -6.94
N ALA A 335 -10.34 1.25 -7.05
CA ALA A 335 -9.59 2.38 -6.52
C ALA A 335 -9.99 3.69 -7.22
N MET A 336 -10.11 3.68 -8.56
CA MET A 336 -10.62 4.80 -9.33
C MET A 336 -12.02 5.21 -8.89
N ASP A 337 -12.95 4.26 -8.79
CA ASP A 337 -14.34 4.52 -8.41
C ASP A 337 -14.45 5.15 -7.02
N LYS A 338 -13.70 4.63 -6.04
CA LYS A 338 -13.70 5.17 -4.68
C LYS A 338 -13.15 6.59 -4.64
N VAL A 339 -12.01 6.85 -5.28
CA VAL A 339 -11.46 8.22 -5.36
C VAL A 339 -12.42 9.15 -6.10
N LYS A 340 -13.02 8.71 -7.20
CA LYS A 340 -13.96 9.51 -8.00
C LYS A 340 -15.22 9.91 -7.23
N ARG A 341 -15.74 9.03 -6.37
CA ARG A 341 -16.98 9.26 -5.59
C ARG A 341 -16.75 9.95 -4.24
N GLU A 342 -15.64 9.63 -3.57
CA GLU A 342 -15.42 9.97 -2.16
C GLU A 342 -14.40 11.12 -1.97
N THR A 343 -13.91 11.69 -3.07
CA THR A 343 -12.99 12.84 -3.06
C THR A 343 -13.43 13.94 -4.05
N ASN A 344 -13.08 15.18 -3.74
CA ASN A 344 -13.14 16.32 -4.65
C ASN A 344 -11.89 16.37 -5.56
N TRP A 345 -11.65 15.29 -6.32
CA TRP A 345 -10.46 15.18 -7.17
C TRP A 345 -10.41 16.25 -8.28
N ARG A 346 -11.55 16.73 -8.78
CA ARG A 346 -11.59 17.85 -9.73
C ARG A 346 -11.19 19.18 -9.11
N GLY A 347 -11.58 19.43 -7.86
CA GLY A 347 -11.10 20.57 -7.09
C GLY A 347 -9.60 20.49 -6.85
N LEU A 348 -9.09 19.30 -6.52
CA LEU A 348 -7.66 19.04 -6.37
C LEU A 348 -6.91 19.27 -7.69
N MET A 349 -7.45 18.77 -8.81
CA MET A 349 -6.89 18.99 -10.15
C MET A 349 -6.75 20.47 -10.47
N ARG A 350 -7.81 21.25 -10.25
CA ARG A 350 -7.77 22.72 -10.41
C ARG A 350 -6.72 23.36 -9.51
N ALA A 351 -6.67 22.98 -8.23
CA ALA A 351 -5.68 23.52 -7.29
C ALA A 351 -4.22 23.23 -7.69
N ILE A 352 -3.96 22.15 -8.43
CA ILE A 352 -2.63 21.81 -8.97
C ILE A 352 -2.36 22.59 -10.27
N MET A 353 -3.36 22.72 -11.13
CA MET A 353 -3.22 23.32 -12.47
C MET A 353 -3.20 24.85 -12.45
N GLU A 354 -3.97 25.48 -11.55
CA GLU A 354 -4.11 26.92 -11.38
C GLU A 354 -2.97 27.55 -10.55
N GLU A 355 -1.92 26.79 -10.21
CA GLU A 355 -0.74 27.36 -9.55
C GLU A 355 -0.02 28.30 -10.53
N GLU A 356 -0.17 29.62 -10.39
CA GLU A 356 0.69 30.63 -11.04
C GLU A 356 2.00 30.82 -10.27
#